data_AF-A0A7X7SEX7-F1
#
_entry.id   AF-A0A7X7SEX7-F1
#
_cell.length_a   1.000
_cell.length_b   1.000
_cell.length_c   1.000
_cell.angle_alpha   90.00
_cell.angle_beta   90.00
_cell.angle_gamma   90.00
#
_symmetry.space_group_name_H-M   'P 1'
#
loop_
_entity.id
_entity.type
_entity.pdbx_description
1 polymer ?
#
loop_
_entity_poly.entity_id
_entity_poly.type
_entity_poly.pdbx_seq_one_letter_code
_entity_poly.pdbx_strand_id
1 'polypeptide(L)'
;LPSELTSGKIGQIAVVNKDGEVTEYNGSNGEEMKGFYRSTDTGDRLPFLNVPNVNPYLSPVGKVEIDDYASKGYNLEQTEGWPQN
;
A
#
# COMPACT_ATOMS: atom_id res chain seq x y z
N LEU A 1 0.56 19.64 -10.16
CA LEU A 1 0.45 20.16 -8.78
C LEU A 1 0.08 21.63 -8.76
N PRO A 2 0.80 22.58 -9.38
CA PRO A 2 0.42 24.01 -9.33
C PRO A 2 -1.00 24.30 -9.83
N SER A 3 -1.44 23.63 -10.91
CA SER A 3 -2.82 23.71 -11.43
C SER A 3 -3.88 23.08 -10.51
N GLU A 4 -3.47 22.22 -9.58
CA GLU A 4 -4.34 21.49 -8.66
C GLU A 4 -4.52 22.22 -7.33
N LEU A 5 -3.72 23.27 -7.05
CA LEU A 5 -3.83 24.10 -5.84
C LEU A 5 -5.02 25.05 -5.96
N THR A 6 -6.21 24.47 -5.89
CA THR A 6 -7.49 25.17 -6.02
C THR A 6 -8.23 25.14 -4.69
N SER A 7 -9.15 26.07 -4.47
CA SER A 7 -9.94 26.13 -3.23
C SER A 7 -10.70 24.83 -2.94
N GLY A 8 -11.08 24.08 -3.98
CA GLY A 8 -11.76 22.79 -3.82
C GLY A 8 -10.88 21.63 -3.34
N LYS A 9 -9.56 21.84 -3.25
CA LYS A 9 -8.55 20.84 -2.85
C LYS A 9 -7.91 21.15 -1.50
N ILE A 10 -8.37 22.18 -0.80
CA ILE A 10 -7.92 22.50 0.56
C ILE A 10 -8.13 21.27 1.45
N GLY A 11 -7.06 20.85 2.12
CA GLY A 11 -7.01 19.67 2.99
C GLY A 11 -7.13 18.30 2.32
N GLN A 12 -7.09 18.23 0.99
CA GLN A 12 -7.15 16.95 0.24
C GLN A 12 -5.81 16.51 -0.34
N ILE A 13 -4.86 17.43 -0.40
CA ILE A 13 -3.55 17.24 -1.00
C ILE A 13 -2.44 17.70 -0.06
N ALA A 14 -1.36 16.95 -0.06
CA ALA A 14 -0.16 17.23 0.69
C ALA A 14 1.08 16.97 -0.16
N VAL A 15 2.22 17.48 0.29
CA VAL A 15 3.54 17.07 -0.19
C VAL A 15 4.37 16.51 0.96
N VAL A 16 5.25 15.57 0.63
CA VAL A 16 6.30 15.08 1.53
C VAL A 16 7.65 15.56 1.02
N ASN A 17 8.44 16.20 1.87
CA ASN A 17 9.79 16.64 1.51
C ASN A 17 10.81 15.47 1.66
N LYS A 18 12.09 15.72 1.35
CA LYS A 18 13.15 14.70 1.42
C LYS A 18 13.43 14.21 2.84
N ASP A 19 13.10 15.02 3.85
CA ASP A 19 13.28 14.74 5.26
C ASP A 19 12.05 14.01 5.86
N GLY A 20 11.02 13.76 5.04
CA GLY A 20 9.79 13.07 5.44
C GLY A 20 8.72 13.99 6.06
N GLU A 21 8.95 15.29 6.08
CA GLU A 21 7.99 16.27 6.62
C GLU A 21 6.81 16.45 5.66
N VAL A 22 5.60 16.47 6.22
CA VAL A 22 4.34 16.58 5.49
C VAL A 22 3.84 18.02 5.54
N THR A 23 3.59 18.62 4.37
CA THR A 23 2.93 19.92 4.24
C THR A 23 1.58 19.73 3.55
N GLU A 24 0.50 20.03 4.27
CA GLU A 24 -0.87 19.99 3.75
C GLU A 24 -1.25 21.32 3.10
N TYR A 25 -1.98 21.27 1.98
CA TYR A 25 -2.44 22.49 1.31
C TYR A 25 -3.59 23.14 2.07
N ASN A 26 -3.38 24.39 2.52
CA ASN A 26 -4.34 25.16 3.29
C ASN A 26 -5.06 26.27 2.50
N GLY A 27 -4.82 26.37 1.19
CA GLY A 27 -5.41 27.40 0.33
C GLY A 27 -4.50 28.62 0.08
N SER A 28 -3.53 28.87 0.96
CA SER A 28 -2.64 30.04 0.91
C SER A 28 -1.16 29.69 0.79
N ASN A 29 -0.77 28.47 1.18
CA ASN A 29 0.61 28.01 1.23
C ASN A 29 1.11 27.37 -0.07
N GLY A 30 0.66 27.86 -1.24
CA GLY A 30 1.00 27.21 -2.52
C GLY A 30 2.51 27.19 -2.82
N GLU A 31 3.27 28.16 -2.32
CA GLU A 31 4.73 28.20 -2.45
C GLU A 31 5.47 27.20 -1.56
N GLU A 32 4.81 26.70 -0.52
CA GLU A 32 5.32 25.70 0.43
C GLU A 32 5.03 24.26 -0.06
N MET A 33 4.18 24.09 -1.07
CA MET A 33 3.83 22.80 -1.68
C MET A 33 4.95 22.27 -2.60
N LYS A 34 6.17 22.15 -2.06
CA LYS A 34 7.38 21.68 -2.73
C LYS A 34 7.81 20.31 -2.18
N GLY A 35 7.52 19.25 -2.92
CA GLY A 35 7.89 17.90 -2.54
C GLY A 35 7.21 16.84 -3.41
N PHE A 36 7.16 15.62 -2.90
CA PHE A 36 6.45 14.51 -3.54
C PHE A 36 4.97 14.56 -3.18
N TYR A 37 4.10 14.52 -4.19
CA TYR A 37 2.65 14.53 -4.01
C TYR A 37 2.16 13.35 -3.17
N ARG A 38 1.21 13.61 -2.27
CA ARG A 38 0.41 12.62 -1.54
C ARG A 38 -1.02 13.15 -1.38
N SER A 39 -2.03 12.28 -1.39
CA SER A 39 -3.38 12.63 -0.94
C SER A 39 -3.51 12.39 0.56
N THR A 40 -4.24 13.27 1.25
CA THR A 40 -4.48 13.17 2.70
C THR A 40 -5.31 11.94 3.06
N ASP A 41 -6.13 11.46 2.13
CA ASP A 41 -7.00 10.29 2.32
C ASP A 41 -6.31 8.96 1.98
N THR A 42 -5.05 8.99 1.51
CA THR A 42 -4.32 7.75 1.23
C THR A 42 -3.75 7.19 2.53
N GLY A 43 -4.50 6.24 3.11
CA GLY A 43 -4.07 5.48 4.28
C GLY A 43 -2.83 4.62 4.00
N ASP A 44 -2.30 4.05 5.07
CA ASP A 44 -1.20 3.08 4.99
C ASP A 44 -1.66 1.78 4.31
N ARG A 45 -0.77 0.79 4.28
CA ARG A 45 -1.10 -0.55 3.79
C ARG A 45 -2.33 -1.09 4.53
N LEU A 46 -3.20 -1.79 3.81
CA LEU A 46 -4.30 -2.52 4.44
C LEU A 46 -3.73 -3.51 5.48
N PRO A 47 -4.35 -3.65 6.65
CA PRO A 47 -3.96 -4.70 7.58
C PRO A 47 -4.19 -6.07 6.94
N PHE A 48 -3.46 -7.09 7.40
CA PHE A 48 -3.84 -8.47 7.12
C PHE A 48 -5.23 -8.71 7.74
N LEU A 49 -6.16 -9.18 6.93
CA LEU A 49 -7.56 -9.30 7.34
C LEU A 49 -7.78 -10.59 8.13
N ASN A 50 -6.84 -11.55 8.08
CA ASN A 50 -6.94 -12.86 8.72
C ASN A 50 -8.23 -13.62 8.34
N VAL A 51 -8.76 -13.32 7.16
CA VAL A 51 -9.92 -13.99 6.60
C VAL A 51 -9.40 -15.00 5.57
N PRO A 52 -9.82 -16.28 5.64
CA PRO A 52 -9.42 -17.28 4.66
C PRO A 52 -9.71 -16.81 3.24
N ASN A 53 -8.73 -16.89 2.35
CA ASN A 53 -8.78 -16.43 0.95
C ASN A 53 -8.91 -14.91 0.74
N VAL A 54 -8.81 -14.09 1.78
CA VAL A 54 -8.91 -12.64 1.68
C VAL A 54 -7.78 -12.00 2.47
N ASN A 55 -6.57 -12.02 1.91
CA ASN A 55 -5.43 -11.32 2.51
C ASN A 55 -4.80 -10.36 1.50
N PRO A 56 -4.84 -9.05 1.77
CA PRO A 56 -4.09 -8.07 0.98
C PRO A 56 -2.61 -8.45 0.94
N TYR A 57 -1.98 -8.25 -0.22
CA TYR A 57 -0.52 -8.41 -0.43
C TYR A 57 0.03 -9.85 -0.33
N LEU A 58 -0.80 -10.87 -0.06
CA LEU A 58 -0.39 -12.27 -0.06
C LEU A 58 -0.93 -13.00 -1.28
N SER A 59 -0.18 -13.98 -1.79
CA SER A 59 -0.58 -14.85 -2.89
C SER A 59 -0.48 -16.32 -2.46
N PRO A 60 -1.36 -17.20 -2.99
CA PRO A 60 -1.28 -18.63 -2.69
C PRO A 60 -0.05 -19.23 -3.38
N VAL A 61 0.55 -20.21 -2.72
CA VAL A 61 1.48 -21.15 -3.35
C VAL A 61 0.67 -22.11 -4.21
N GLY A 62 1.09 -22.25 -5.48
CA GLY A 62 0.42 -23.12 -6.44
C GLY A 62 0.67 -24.60 -6.14
N LYS A 63 -0.34 -25.45 -6.38
CA LYS A 63 -0.23 -26.90 -6.15
C LYS A 63 0.98 -27.54 -6.86
N VAL A 64 1.29 -27.11 -8.09
CA VAL A 64 2.43 -27.62 -8.85
C VAL A 64 3.75 -27.40 -8.12
N GLU A 65 3.90 -26.24 -7.47
CA GLU A 65 5.11 -25.90 -6.71
C GLU A 65 5.20 -26.71 -5.42
N ILE A 66 4.07 -26.89 -4.72
CA ILE A 66 3.98 -27.77 -3.54
C ILE A 66 4.39 -29.21 -3.91
N ASP A 67 3.85 -29.73 -5.00
CA ASP A 67 4.14 -31.10 -5.46
C ASP A 67 5.61 -31.26 -5.89
N ASP A 68 6.21 -30.24 -6.54
CA ASP A 68 7.63 -30.25 -6.92
C ASP A 68 8.55 -30.29 -5.69
N TYR A 69 8.27 -29.49 -4.66
CA TYR A 69 9.03 -29.52 -3.40
C TYR A 69 8.88 -30.87 -2.69
N ALA A 70 7.67 -31.43 -2.66
CA ALA A 70 7.41 -32.75 -2.10
C ALA A 70 8.21 -33.85 -2.81
N SER A 71 8.31 -33.79 -4.14
CA SER A 71 9.10 -34.76 -4.94
C SER A 71 10.60 -34.74 -4.61
N LYS A 72 11.08 -33.62 -4.06
CA LYS A 72 12.47 -33.42 -3.63
C LYS A 72 12.68 -33.72 -2.14
N GLY A 73 11.66 -34.19 -1.43
CA GLY A 73 11.72 -34.51 0.00
C GLY A 73 11.56 -33.31 0.93
N TYR A 74 11.09 -32.17 0.43
CA TYR A 74 10.79 -30.99 1.23
C TYR A 74 9.28 -30.85 1.50
N ASN A 75 8.92 -30.27 2.65
CA ASN A 75 7.55 -29.87 2.95
C ASN A 75 7.41 -28.35 2.73
N LEU A 76 6.72 -27.95 1.66
CA LEU A 76 6.41 -26.54 1.38
C LEU A 76 5.02 -26.21 1.92
N GLU A 77 4.95 -25.31 2.89
CA GLU A 77 3.69 -24.87 3.50
C GLU A 77 3.02 -23.77 2.67
N GLN A 78 1.69 -23.74 2.71
CA GLN A 78 0.89 -22.68 2.09
C GLN A 78 1.14 -21.32 2.78
N THR A 79 1.04 -20.23 2.02
CA THR A 79 1.03 -18.86 2.55
C THR A 79 -0.09 -18.71 3.58
N GLU A 80 0.22 -18.15 4.75
CA GLU A 80 -0.73 -18.01 5.85
C GLU A 80 -2.05 -17.32 5.41
N GLY A 81 -3.18 -17.91 5.83
CA GLY A 81 -4.52 -17.46 5.46
C GLY A 81 -5.02 -17.92 4.09
N TRP A 82 -4.23 -18.68 3.33
CA TRP A 82 -4.71 -19.43 2.16
C TRP A 82 -5.03 -20.89 2.55
N PRO A 83 -6.07 -21.50 1.96
CA PRO A 83 -6.45 -22.87 2.26
C PRO A 83 -5.33 -23.84 1.89
N GLN A 84 -5.04 -24.75 2.82
CA GLN A 84 -4.21 -25.92 2.55
C GLN A 84 -4.99 -26.85 1.63
N ASN A 85 -4.38 -27.26 0.52
CA ASN A 85 -4.98 -28.16 -0.46
C ASN A 85 -5.09 -29.59 0.06
#